data_AF-A0A7S2RW88-F1
#
_entry.id   AF-A0A7S2RW88-F1
#
_cell.length_a   1.000
_cell.length_b   1.000
_cell.length_c   1.000
_cell.angle_alpha   90.00
_cell.angle_beta   90.00
_cell.angle_gamma   90.00
#
_symmetry.space_group_name_H-M   'P 1'
#
loop_
_entity.id
_entity.type
_entity.pdbx_description
1 polymer ?
#
loop_
_entity_poly.entity_id
_entity_poly.type
_entity_poly.pdbx_seq_one_letter_code
_entity_poly.pdbx_strand_id
1 'polypeptide(L)'
;GVIASNSDALREAVTQAILSTTRAEAEGSRLFFSYVKGWWQTFVEQQSGDQEGDLPVKLFVIDESSRSSRFVCTFLSPIRAGRLLPSPRHAARFVALIPVDKRVAVGGGKAESWTTLDTFLTRRCGDVEAHALLLCSLLLGYGLDAYVCLGRVQDKDGGEKEHAWVVTLGGRAAGSRRAVGWDPLTGMSTELSEFLGKLRVSCCRSVFNHSTLFVSRQPFAAPTQIVHDLDD
;
A
#
# COMPACT_ATOMS: atom_id res chain seq x y z
N GLY A 1 -14.11 49.58 8.10
CA GLY A 1 -13.41 49.75 6.81
C GLY A 1 -12.19 48.86 6.72
N VAL A 2 -11.11 49.19 7.43
CA VAL A 2 -9.76 48.60 7.23
C VAL A 2 -9.62 47.13 7.70
N ILE A 3 -10.35 46.71 8.74
CA ILE A 3 -10.27 45.33 9.24
C ILE A 3 -10.94 44.33 8.27
N ALA A 4 -12.03 44.74 7.62
CA ALA A 4 -12.72 43.92 6.62
C ALA A 4 -11.91 43.81 5.31
N SER A 5 -11.26 44.90 4.87
CA SER A 5 -10.41 44.85 3.67
C SER A 5 -9.17 43.98 3.85
N ASN A 6 -8.58 43.95 5.05
CA ASN A 6 -7.44 43.09 5.35
C ASN A 6 -7.86 41.61 5.45
N SER A 7 -9.05 41.29 5.97
CA SER A 7 -9.54 39.90 6.00
C SER A 7 -9.84 39.35 4.61
N ASP A 8 -10.35 40.18 3.71
CA ASP A 8 -10.68 39.77 2.34
C ASP A 8 -9.42 39.57 1.50
N ALA A 9 -8.42 40.46 1.63
CA ALA A 9 -7.11 40.29 0.99
C ALA A 9 -6.37 39.01 1.48
N LEU A 10 -6.46 38.69 2.77
CA LEU A 10 -5.86 37.48 3.33
C LEU A 10 -6.56 36.21 2.83
N ARG A 11 -7.89 36.23 2.74
CA ARG A 11 -8.67 35.13 2.16
C ARG A 11 -8.30 34.90 0.70
N GLU A 12 -8.22 35.96 -0.09
CA GLU A 12 -7.84 35.87 -1.50
C GLU A 12 -6.42 35.30 -1.67
N ALA A 13 -5.45 35.78 -0.87
CA ALA A 13 -4.09 35.24 -0.89
C ALA A 13 -4.03 33.76 -0.51
N VAL A 14 -4.77 33.33 0.52
CA VAL A 14 -4.86 31.93 0.93
C VAL A 14 -5.53 31.08 -0.16
N THR A 15 -6.62 31.56 -0.76
CA THR A 15 -7.29 30.87 -1.86
C THR A 15 -6.36 30.72 -3.07
N GLN A 16 -5.64 31.76 -3.45
CA GLN A 16 -4.67 31.69 -4.54
C GLN A 16 -3.53 30.71 -4.23
N ALA A 17 -3.00 30.73 -3.00
CA ALA A 17 -1.98 29.78 -2.57
C ALA A 17 -2.49 28.33 -2.69
N ILE A 18 -3.68 28.02 -2.15
CA ILE A 18 -4.29 26.70 -2.25
C ILE A 18 -4.50 26.27 -3.71
N LEU A 19 -5.00 27.16 -4.56
CA LEU A 19 -5.22 26.87 -5.98
C LEU A 19 -3.89 26.61 -6.72
N SER A 20 -2.84 27.38 -6.39
CA SER A 20 -1.52 27.19 -6.98
C SER A 20 -0.90 25.84 -6.60
N THR A 21 -1.00 25.45 -5.32
CA THR A 21 -0.49 24.17 -4.81
C THR A 21 -1.24 23.00 -5.43
N THR A 22 -2.58 23.06 -5.45
CA THR A 22 -3.40 21.97 -6.03
C THR A 22 -3.15 21.81 -7.53
N ARG A 23 -2.94 22.92 -8.26
CA ARG A 23 -2.55 22.86 -9.67
C ARG A 23 -1.18 22.21 -9.86
N ALA A 24 -0.18 22.59 -9.07
CA ALA A 24 1.15 22.00 -9.14
C ALA A 24 1.13 20.50 -8.84
N GLU A 25 0.36 20.07 -7.82
CA GLU A 25 0.17 18.65 -7.49
C GLU A 25 -0.51 17.87 -8.61
N ALA A 26 -1.54 18.46 -9.24
CA ALA A 26 -2.24 17.84 -10.37
C ALA A 26 -1.34 17.70 -11.61
N GLU A 27 -0.55 18.73 -11.92
CA GLU A 27 0.42 18.71 -13.00
C GLU A 27 1.51 17.65 -12.75
N GLY A 28 2.07 17.60 -11.53
CA GLY A 28 3.03 16.59 -11.11
C GLY A 28 2.47 15.17 -11.22
N SER A 29 1.24 14.96 -10.74
CA SER A 29 0.55 13.66 -10.82
C SER A 29 0.33 13.21 -12.27
N ARG A 30 -0.02 14.15 -13.17
CA ARG A 30 -0.21 13.87 -14.60
C ARG A 30 1.09 13.48 -15.29
N LEU A 31 2.18 14.20 -15.01
CA LEU A 31 3.50 13.88 -15.56
C LEU A 31 3.98 12.52 -15.06
N PHE A 32 3.82 12.26 -13.76
CA PHE A 32 4.17 10.96 -13.18
C PHE A 32 3.34 9.82 -13.76
N PHE A 33 2.03 10.01 -13.97
CA PHE A 33 1.18 9.03 -14.64
C PHE A 33 1.70 8.68 -16.04
N SER A 34 2.09 9.70 -16.83
CA SER A 34 2.67 9.48 -18.16
C SER A 34 3.98 8.70 -18.09
N TYR A 35 4.82 8.99 -17.10
CA TYR A 35 6.07 8.27 -16.85
C TYR A 35 5.81 6.79 -16.51
N VAL A 36 4.95 6.51 -15.54
CA VAL A 36 4.62 5.13 -15.12
C VAL A 36 4.00 4.34 -16.27
N LYS A 37 3.15 5.00 -17.09
CA LYS A 37 2.58 4.36 -18.28
C LYS A 37 3.65 3.91 -19.27
N GLY A 38 4.65 4.76 -19.54
CA GLY A 38 5.79 4.40 -20.40
C GLY A 38 6.63 3.27 -19.80
N TRP A 39 6.95 3.36 -18.51
CA TRP A 39 7.66 2.30 -17.80
C TRP A 39 6.93 0.96 -17.85
N TRP A 40 5.61 0.94 -17.64
CA TRP A 40 4.80 -0.27 -17.68
C TRP A 40 4.80 -0.91 -19.07
N GLN A 41 4.74 -0.11 -20.14
CA GLN A 41 4.85 -0.62 -21.51
C GLN A 41 6.18 -1.35 -21.72
N THR A 42 7.29 -0.72 -21.33
CA THR A 42 8.62 -1.34 -21.40
C THR A 42 8.71 -2.62 -20.55
N PHE A 43 8.10 -2.64 -19.36
CA PHE A 43 8.06 -3.81 -18.51
C PHE A 43 7.31 -4.98 -19.16
N VAL A 44 6.14 -4.73 -19.75
CA VAL A 44 5.32 -5.75 -20.43
C VAL A 44 6.03 -6.28 -21.68
N GLU A 45 6.66 -5.41 -22.47
CA GLU A 45 7.48 -5.80 -23.62
C GLU A 45 8.62 -6.74 -23.21
N GLN A 46 9.29 -6.47 -22.09
CA GLN A 46 10.34 -7.33 -21.54
C GLN A 46 9.81 -8.65 -20.95
N GLN A 47 8.53 -8.74 -20.60
CA GLN A 47 7.91 -9.97 -20.08
C GLN A 47 7.31 -10.89 -21.15
N SER A 48 7.26 -10.44 -22.41
CA SER A 48 6.62 -11.14 -23.54
C SER A 48 7.33 -12.43 -24.00
N GLY A 49 8.15 -13.04 -23.14
CA GLY A 49 8.88 -14.28 -23.42
C GLY A 49 8.23 -15.56 -22.92
N ASP A 50 7.29 -15.53 -21.95
CA ASP A 50 6.77 -16.81 -21.41
C ASP A 50 5.39 -16.82 -20.71
N GLN A 51 4.74 -15.70 -20.35
CA GLN A 51 3.47 -15.77 -19.59
C GLN A 51 2.44 -14.70 -19.98
N GLU A 52 1.66 -15.02 -21.01
CA GLU A 52 0.44 -14.31 -21.41
C GLU A 52 -0.72 -14.72 -20.48
N GLY A 53 -0.72 -14.20 -19.25
CA GLY A 53 -1.72 -14.58 -18.25
C GLY A 53 -1.92 -13.53 -17.17
N ASP A 54 -2.88 -12.63 -17.38
CA ASP A 54 -3.59 -11.85 -16.36
C ASP A 54 -2.76 -11.46 -15.11
N LEU A 55 -1.73 -10.63 -15.32
CA LEU A 55 -1.00 -9.90 -14.27
C LEU A 55 -1.56 -8.47 -14.09
N PRO A 56 -2.79 -8.25 -13.56
CA PRO A 56 -3.15 -6.91 -13.12
C PRO A 56 -2.34 -6.60 -11.86
N VAL A 57 -1.25 -5.88 -12.05
CA VAL A 57 -0.52 -5.18 -10.99
C VAL A 57 -1.28 -3.89 -10.71
N LYS A 58 -1.65 -3.66 -9.45
CA LYS A 58 -2.34 -2.44 -9.04
C LYS A 58 -1.31 -1.31 -8.89
N LEU A 59 -1.13 -0.51 -9.94
CA LEU A 59 -0.26 0.67 -9.94
C LEU A 59 -1.02 1.93 -9.50
N PHE A 60 -2.23 2.06 -10.01
CA PHE A 60 -3.11 3.21 -9.80
C PHE A 60 -4.44 2.72 -9.24
N VAL A 61 -4.93 3.39 -8.20
CA VAL A 61 -6.18 3.04 -7.52
C VAL A 61 -7.03 4.28 -7.32
N ILE A 62 -8.34 4.13 -7.50
CA ILE A 62 -9.32 5.19 -7.24
C ILE A 62 -9.52 5.28 -5.73
N ASP A 63 -9.45 6.49 -5.20
CA ASP A 63 -9.71 6.73 -3.78
C ASP A 63 -11.22 6.90 -3.49
N GLU A 64 -11.57 7.09 -2.22
CA GLU A 64 -12.94 7.34 -1.79
C GLU A 64 -13.57 8.63 -2.35
N SER A 65 -12.77 9.56 -2.88
CA SER A 65 -13.25 10.81 -3.46
C SER A 65 -13.75 10.65 -4.90
N SER A 66 -13.52 9.46 -5.49
CA SER A 66 -13.90 9.04 -6.85
C SER A 66 -13.50 9.98 -7.99
N ARG A 67 -12.60 10.95 -7.73
CA ARG A 67 -12.30 12.06 -8.64
C ARG A 67 -11.13 11.79 -9.57
N SER A 68 -10.14 11.03 -9.10
CA SER A 68 -8.92 10.71 -9.83
C SER A 68 -8.26 9.46 -9.29
N SER A 69 -7.60 8.70 -10.17
CA SER A 69 -6.77 7.58 -9.76
C SER A 69 -5.44 8.08 -9.20
N ARG A 70 -5.03 7.53 -8.05
CA ARG A 70 -3.79 7.90 -7.34
C ARG A 70 -2.82 6.73 -7.35
N PHE A 71 -1.53 7.04 -7.35
CA PHE A 71 -0.49 6.02 -7.31
C PHE A 71 -0.45 5.34 -5.94
N VAL A 72 -0.27 4.02 -5.90
CA VAL A 72 -0.36 3.22 -4.66
C VAL A 72 0.56 3.71 -3.53
N CYS A 73 1.77 4.18 -3.85
CA CYS A 73 2.71 4.69 -2.85
C CYS A 73 2.21 5.96 -2.13
N THR A 74 1.35 6.76 -2.77
CA THR A 74 0.81 7.99 -2.14
C THR A 74 -0.19 7.73 -1.02
N PHE A 75 -0.66 6.49 -0.86
CA PHE A 75 -1.49 6.08 0.28
C PHE A 75 -0.68 5.74 1.53
N LEU A 76 0.65 5.67 1.42
CA LEU A 76 1.56 5.40 2.53
C LEU A 76 2.30 6.66 2.94
N SER A 77 2.31 6.93 4.24
CA SER A 77 3.15 7.95 4.83
C SER A 77 3.62 7.48 6.21
N PRO A 78 4.89 7.74 6.61
CA PRO A 78 5.35 7.34 7.94
C PRO A 78 4.53 8.02 9.05
N ILE A 79 3.84 7.22 9.89
CA ILE A 79 3.05 7.72 11.02
C ILE A 79 3.78 7.46 12.33
N ARG A 80 4.15 8.53 13.03
CA ARG A 80 4.74 8.44 14.37
C ARG A 80 3.65 8.39 15.43
N ALA A 81 3.33 7.20 15.92
CA ALA A 81 2.34 7.00 16.98
C ALA A 81 2.78 7.53 18.37
N GLY A 82 4.01 8.04 18.49
CA GLY A 82 4.52 8.62 19.74
C GLY A 82 4.49 7.63 20.90
N ARG A 83 3.94 8.05 22.04
CA ARG A 83 3.82 7.21 23.25
C ARG A 83 2.57 6.31 23.26
N LEU A 84 1.66 6.46 22.29
CA LEU A 84 0.40 5.71 22.26
C LEU A 84 0.61 4.23 21.92
N LEU A 85 1.55 3.96 21.02
CA LEU A 85 1.94 2.61 20.63
C LEU A 85 3.45 2.46 20.90
N PRO A 86 3.84 1.72 21.96
CA PRO A 86 5.23 1.70 22.40
C PRO A 86 6.12 0.76 21.57
N SER A 87 5.54 -0.14 20.75
CA SER A 87 6.33 -1.02 19.90
C SER A 87 5.60 -1.41 18.62
N PRO A 88 6.35 -1.86 17.57
CA PRO A 88 5.79 -2.38 16.32
C PRO A 88 4.72 -3.46 16.53
N ARG A 89 4.91 -4.33 17.53
CA ARG A 89 3.94 -5.38 17.88
C ARG A 89 2.64 -4.82 18.48
N HIS A 90 2.73 -3.73 19.25
CA HIS A 90 1.54 -3.04 19.74
C HIS A 90 0.78 -2.38 18.58
N ALA A 91 1.50 -1.81 17.61
CA ALA A 91 0.88 -1.28 16.40
C ALA A 91 0.16 -2.37 15.59
N ALA A 92 0.78 -3.52 15.37
CA ALA A 92 0.14 -4.65 14.69
C ALA A 92 -1.15 -5.10 15.38
N ARG A 93 -1.13 -5.20 16.72
CA ARG A 93 -2.34 -5.53 17.50
C ARG A 93 -3.40 -4.44 17.44
N PHE A 94 -2.99 -3.17 17.49
CA PHE A 94 -3.91 -2.04 17.37
C PHE A 94 -4.65 -2.06 16.03
N VAL A 95 -3.93 -2.27 14.93
CA VAL A 95 -4.52 -2.36 13.59
C VAL A 95 -5.47 -3.56 13.49
N ALA A 96 -5.07 -4.72 14.01
CA ALA A 96 -5.90 -5.94 14.02
C ALA A 96 -7.21 -5.80 14.83
N LEU A 97 -7.30 -4.83 15.74
CA LEU A 97 -8.53 -4.54 16.48
C LEU A 97 -9.52 -3.67 15.70
N ILE A 98 -9.10 -3.07 14.58
CA ILE A 98 -10.00 -2.30 13.73
C ILE A 98 -10.93 -3.28 12.98
N PRO A 99 -12.25 -3.04 12.98
CA PRO A 99 -13.19 -3.87 12.23
C PRO A 99 -12.88 -3.96 10.73
N VAL A 100 -12.87 -5.21 10.22
CA VAL A 100 -12.73 -5.47 8.79
C VAL A 100 -14.08 -5.37 8.09
N ASP A 101 -14.18 -4.44 7.15
CA ASP A 101 -15.34 -4.21 6.30
C ASP A 101 -15.14 -4.87 4.93
N LYS A 102 -15.94 -5.89 4.63
CA LYS A 102 -15.95 -6.55 3.32
C LYS A 102 -16.91 -5.78 2.41
N ARG A 103 -16.46 -4.64 1.88
CA ARG A 103 -17.29 -3.81 1.00
C ARG A 103 -17.71 -4.57 -0.25
N VAL A 104 -19.02 -4.79 -0.37
CA VAL A 104 -19.66 -5.28 -1.58
C VAL A 104 -20.17 -4.07 -2.37
N ALA A 105 -19.67 -3.89 -3.58
CA ALA A 105 -20.17 -2.91 -4.54
C ALA A 105 -21.64 -3.17 -4.86
N VAL A 106 -22.40 -2.09 -5.08
CA VAL A 106 -23.78 -2.15 -5.56
C VAL A 106 -23.76 -2.84 -6.93
N GLY A 107 -24.41 -4.02 -7.01
CA GLY A 107 -24.36 -4.89 -8.20
C GLY A 107 -23.61 -6.22 -7.99
N GLY A 108 -23.03 -6.47 -6.81
CA GLY A 108 -22.39 -7.74 -6.49
C GLY A 108 -20.96 -7.83 -7.02
N GLY A 109 -20.05 -7.07 -6.40
CA GLY A 109 -18.61 -7.13 -6.66
C GLY A 109 -17.82 -6.57 -5.47
N LYS A 110 -16.49 -6.62 -5.47
CA LYS A 110 -15.69 -5.88 -4.47
C LYS A 110 -15.67 -4.41 -4.90
N ALA A 111 -15.91 -3.48 -3.97
CA ALA A 111 -15.70 -2.07 -4.27
C ALA A 111 -14.19 -1.83 -4.39
N GLU A 112 -13.70 -1.57 -5.61
CA GLU A 112 -12.28 -1.34 -5.90
C GLU A 112 -11.84 0.10 -5.61
N SER A 113 -12.24 0.65 -4.47
CA SER A 113 -11.75 1.95 -4.00
C SER A 113 -10.94 1.79 -2.73
N TRP A 114 -9.75 2.37 -2.72
CA TRP A 114 -8.92 2.42 -1.53
C TRP A 114 -9.34 3.61 -0.66
N THR A 115 -9.22 3.43 0.66
CA THR A 115 -9.45 4.51 1.61
C THR A 115 -8.13 5.14 2.02
N THR A 116 -8.05 6.47 2.01
CA THR A 116 -6.94 7.18 2.68
C THR A 116 -6.87 6.84 4.17
N LEU A 117 -5.68 6.99 4.77
CA LEU A 117 -5.47 6.67 6.18
C LEU A 117 -6.37 7.50 7.12
N ASP A 118 -6.58 8.78 6.80
CA ASP A 118 -7.45 9.66 7.58
C ASP A 118 -8.91 9.20 7.54
N THR A 119 -9.40 8.82 6.35
CA THR A 119 -10.74 8.27 6.18
C THR A 119 -10.88 6.93 6.90
N PHE A 120 -9.89 6.05 6.81
CA PHE A 120 -9.89 4.76 7.48
C PHE A 120 -9.97 4.91 9.01
N LEU A 121 -9.13 5.76 9.60
CA LEU A 121 -9.12 6.04 11.03
C LEU A 121 -10.43 6.72 11.50
N THR A 122 -10.99 7.61 10.70
CA THR A 122 -12.26 8.29 11.01
C THR A 122 -13.45 7.34 10.94
N ARG A 123 -13.49 6.46 9.93
CA ARG A 123 -14.54 5.43 9.78
C ARG A 123 -14.45 4.33 10.82
N ARG A 124 -13.24 4.07 11.36
CA ARG A 124 -12.96 2.98 12.30
C ARG A 124 -13.31 1.60 11.73
N CYS A 125 -13.27 1.46 10.41
CA CYS A 125 -13.42 0.20 9.69
C CYS A 125 -12.85 0.33 8.28
N GLY A 126 -12.46 -0.80 7.68
CA GLY A 126 -11.93 -0.82 6.31
C GLY A 126 -11.59 -2.21 5.83
N ASP A 127 -11.11 -2.30 4.59
CA ASP A 127 -10.72 -3.56 3.97
C ASP A 127 -9.30 -3.99 4.34
N VAL A 128 -8.86 -5.13 3.82
CA VAL A 128 -7.53 -5.70 4.12
C VAL A 128 -6.43 -4.77 3.66
N GLU A 129 -6.61 -4.11 2.51
CA GLU A 129 -5.70 -3.12 1.97
C GLU A 129 -5.53 -1.93 2.92
N ALA A 130 -6.62 -1.35 3.43
CA ALA A 130 -6.55 -0.26 4.40
C ALA A 130 -5.81 -0.64 5.69
N HIS A 131 -6.02 -1.85 6.20
CA HIS A 131 -5.30 -2.35 7.38
C HIS A 131 -3.80 -2.50 7.09
N ALA A 132 -3.43 -3.06 5.94
CA ALA A 132 -2.03 -3.19 5.52
C ALA A 132 -1.35 -1.82 5.35
N LEU A 133 -2.05 -0.84 4.77
CA LEU A 133 -1.55 0.52 4.60
C LEU A 133 -1.28 1.20 5.95
N LEU A 134 -2.21 1.11 6.90
CA LEU A 134 -2.03 1.69 8.24
C LEU A 134 -0.87 1.01 8.98
N LEU A 135 -0.79 -0.32 8.94
CA LEU A 135 0.28 -1.05 9.60
C LEU A 135 1.64 -0.67 9.01
N CYS A 136 1.78 -0.68 7.69
CA CYS A 136 3.03 -0.28 7.03
C CYS A 136 3.44 1.14 7.40
N SER A 137 2.49 2.08 7.38
CA SER A 137 2.69 3.48 7.77
C SER A 137 3.20 3.62 9.21
N LEU A 138 2.65 2.84 10.15
CA LEU A 138 3.12 2.80 11.53
C LEU A 138 4.52 2.19 11.65
N LEU A 139 4.81 1.09 10.96
CA LEU A 139 6.12 0.44 10.96
C LEU A 139 7.22 1.35 10.40
N LEU A 140 6.94 2.06 9.31
CA LEU A 140 7.80 3.13 8.78
C LEU A 140 8.04 4.23 9.83
N GLY A 141 7.02 4.57 10.62
CA GLY A 141 7.13 5.53 11.73
C GLY A 141 8.03 5.08 12.88
N TYR A 142 8.21 3.77 13.08
CA TYR A 142 9.20 3.20 14.00
C TYR A 142 10.61 3.13 13.41
N GLY A 143 10.81 3.55 12.16
CA GLY A 143 12.09 3.44 11.46
C GLY A 143 12.38 2.04 10.91
N LEU A 144 11.36 1.20 10.77
CA LEU A 144 11.52 -0.10 10.10
C LEU A 144 11.40 0.08 8.58
N ASP A 145 12.20 -0.67 7.85
CA ASP A 145 12.12 -0.75 6.39
C ASP A 145 10.94 -1.66 6.01
N ALA A 146 9.75 -1.06 5.90
CA ALA A 146 8.47 -1.74 5.76
C ALA A 146 7.85 -1.55 4.37
N TYR A 147 7.22 -2.61 3.86
CA TYR A 147 6.58 -2.65 2.55
C TYR A 147 5.23 -3.34 2.63
N VAL A 148 4.25 -2.82 1.91
CA VAL A 148 2.98 -3.51 1.64
C VAL A 148 3.18 -4.47 0.47
N CYS A 149 2.80 -5.71 0.65
CA CYS A 149 2.79 -6.74 -0.38
C CYS A 149 1.35 -7.03 -0.79
N LEU A 150 1.08 -7.00 -2.10
CA LEU A 150 -0.18 -7.41 -2.69
C LEU A 150 0.00 -8.74 -3.42
N GLY A 151 -0.92 -9.67 -3.21
CA GLY A 151 -0.85 -10.98 -3.83
C GLY A 151 -2.12 -11.80 -3.66
N ARG A 152 -2.02 -13.09 -3.96
CA ARG A 152 -3.11 -14.06 -3.75
C ARG A 152 -2.73 -15.06 -2.68
N VAL A 153 -3.72 -15.46 -1.89
CA VAL A 153 -3.63 -16.52 -0.89
C VAL A 153 -4.64 -17.61 -1.22
N GLN A 154 -4.28 -18.86 -0.95
CA GLN A 154 -5.20 -19.97 -1.07
C GLN A 154 -6.18 -19.98 0.11
N ASP A 155 -7.46 -19.94 -0.20
CA ASP A 155 -8.54 -20.12 0.76
C ASP A 155 -8.62 -21.59 1.20
N LYS A 156 -9.30 -21.84 2.32
CA LYS A 156 -9.51 -23.18 2.87
C LYS A 156 -10.31 -24.08 1.93
N ASP A 157 -11.15 -23.48 1.10
CA ASP A 157 -12.01 -24.16 0.12
C ASP A 157 -11.32 -24.39 -1.23
N GLY A 158 -10.01 -24.11 -1.33
CA GLY A 158 -9.22 -24.31 -2.55
C GLY A 158 -9.32 -23.17 -3.57
N GLY A 159 -10.13 -22.15 -3.30
CA GLY A 159 -10.17 -20.92 -4.10
C GLY A 159 -8.96 -20.03 -3.84
N GLU A 160 -8.66 -19.10 -4.76
CA GLU A 160 -7.67 -18.05 -4.52
C GLU A 160 -8.36 -16.72 -4.23
N LYS A 161 -7.81 -15.98 -3.27
CA LYS A 161 -8.32 -14.66 -2.90
C LYS A 161 -7.19 -13.62 -2.88
N GLU A 162 -7.49 -12.41 -3.36
CA GLU A 162 -6.59 -11.27 -3.17
C GLU A 162 -6.40 -10.95 -1.68
N HIS A 163 -5.15 -10.73 -1.29
CA HIS A 163 -4.77 -10.41 0.07
C HIS A 163 -3.64 -9.38 0.08
N ALA A 164 -3.57 -8.62 1.16
CA ALA A 164 -2.52 -7.64 1.42
C ALA A 164 -1.88 -7.93 2.78
N TRP A 165 -0.56 -7.94 2.83
CA TRP A 165 0.22 -8.13 4.06
C TRP A 165 1.39 -7.16 4.08
N VAL A 166 2.09 -7.07 5.21
CA VAL A 166 3.23 -6.16 5.36
C VAL A 166 4.49 -6.97 5.61
N VAL A 167 5.60 -6.59 4.99
CA VAL A 167 6.91 -7.20 5.21
C VAL A 167 7.87 -6.13 5.69
N THR A 168 8.65 -6.45 6.71
CA THR A 168 9.76 -5.61 7.15
C THR A 168 11.08 -6.31 6.90
N LEU A 169 12.05 -5.56 6.41
CA LEU A 169 13.38 -6.06 6.13
C LEU A 169 14.35 -5.55 7.19
N GLY A 170 14.94 -6.48 7.93
CA GLY A 170 15.98 -6.20 8.91
C GLY A 170 17.36 -6.05 8.27
N GLY A 171 18.33 -5.56 9.06
CA GLY A 171 19.72 -5.48 8.64
C GLY A 171 20.32 -6.85 8.29
N ARG A 172 21.31 -6.85 7.38
CA ARG A 172 22.11 -8.02 7.02
C ARG A 172 22.96 -8.43 8.23
N ALA A 173 22.51 -9.42 9.00
CA ALA A 173 23.35 -10.11 9.98
C ALA A 173 23.70 -11.49 9.41
N ALA A 174 25.00 -11.76 9.19
CA ALA A 174 25.51 -13.03 8.66
C ALA A 174 25.08 -13.39 7.22
N GLY A 175 24.99 -12.42 6.31
CA GLY A 175 24.79 -12.67 4.86
C GLY A 175 23.35 -12.92 4.43
N SER A 176 22.40 -13.13 5.36
CA SER A 176 20.96 -13.20 5.08
C SER A 176 20.24 -11.95 5.58
N ARG A 177 19.37 -11.37 4.76
CA ARG A 177 18.50 -10.25 5.16
C ARG A 177 17.34 -10.82 5.95
N ARG A 178 17.27 -10.53 7.26
CA ARG A 178 16.19 -11.04 8.11
C ARG A 178 14.88 -10.37 7.71
N ALA A 179 13.99 -11.08 7.03
CA ALA A 179 12.67 -10.58 6.67
C ALA A 179 11.60 -11.10 7.64
N VAL A 180 10.67 -10.23 8.04
CA VAL A 180 9.55 -10.55 8.93
C VAL A 180 8.26 -10.21 8.21
N GLY A 181 7.34 -11.18 8.13
CA GLY A 181 5.99 -10.97 7.63
C GLY A 181 5.03 -10.59 8.76
N TRP A 182 4.13 -9.66 8.46
CA TRP A 182 3.14 -9.12 9.38
C TRP A 182 1.75 -9.25 8.76
N ASP A 183 0.84 -9.89 9.50
CA ASP A 183 -0.56 -9.99 9.11
C ASP A 183 -1.33 -8.81 9.73
N PRO A 184 -1.90 -7.92 8.89
CA PRO A 184 -2.59 -6.73 9.37
C PRO A 184 -3.94 -7.04 10.03
N LEU A 185 -4.51 -8.23 9.81
CA LEU A 185 -5.81 -8.63 10.35
C LEU A 185 -5.68 -9.39 11.67
N THR A 186 -4.61 -10.16 11.87
CA THR A 186 -4.40 -10.93 13.09
C THR A 186 -3.38 -10.29 14.04
N GLY A 187 -2.57 -9.34 13.55
CA GLY A 187 -1.46 -8.76 14.30
C GLY A 187 -0.30 -9.74 14.52
N MET A 188 -0.32 -10.89 13.84
CA MET A 188 0.74 -11.89 13.89
C MET A 188 1.98 -11.38 13.16
N SER A 189 3.16 -11.66 13.72
CA SER A 189 4.44 -11.43 13.05
C SER A 189 5.38 -12.60 13.25
N THR A 190 5.92 -13.13 12.17
CA THR A 190 6.89 -14.24 12.16
C THR A 190 7.93 -14.02 11.07
N GLU A 191 8.95 -14.87 11.03
CA GLU A 191 9.88 -14.90 9.91
C GLU A 191 9.11 -15.05 8.58
N LEU A 192 9.58 -14.39 7.52
CA LEU A 192 8.86 -14.30 6.27
C LEU A 192 8.55 -15.67 5.65
N SER A 193 9.51 -16.61 5.67
CA SER A 193 9.32 -17.97 5.15
C SER A 193 8.17 -18.71 5.85
N GLU A 194 8.16 -18.69 7.19
CA GLU A 194 7.10 -19.24 8.03
C GLU A 194 5.77 -18.52 7.80
N PHE A 195 5.81 -17.20 7.66
CA PHE A 195 4.64 -16.35 7.47
C PHE A 195 3.92 -16.68 6.14
N LEU A 196 4.67 -16.74 5.04
CA LEU A 196 4.13 -17.04 3.71
C LEU A 196 3.50 -18.44 3.68
N GLY A 197 4.14 -19.41 4.36
CA GLY A 197 3.59 -20.77 4.52
C GLY A 197 2.29 -20.79 5.31
N LYS A 198 2.19 -20.04 6.41
CA LYS A 198 0.96 -19.94 7.22
C LYS A 198 -0.19 -19.27 6.47
N LEU A 199 0.10 -18.20 5.73
CA LEU A 199 -0.89 -17.51 4.90
C LEU A 199 -1.25 -18.29 3.63
N ARG A 200 -0.51 -19.36 3.29
CA ARG A 200 -0.67 -20.10 2.02
C ARG A 200 -0.67 -19.16 0.82
N VAL A 201 0.28 -18.23 0.80
CA VAL A 201 0.45 -17.30 -0.32
C VAL A 201 0.69 -18.13 -1.58
N SER A 202 -0.04 -17.86 -2.66
CA SER A 202 0.21 -18.49 -3.96
C SER A 202 1.10 -17.63 -4.85
N CYS A 203 0.92 -16.31 -4.80
CA CYS A 203 1.77 -15.37 -5.51
C CYS A 203 1.88 -14.02 -4.77
N CYS A 204 3.03 -13.35 -4.93
CA CYS A 204 3.22 -11.94 -4.59
C CYS A 204 3.41 -11.16 -5.89
N ARG A 205 2.59 -10.13 -6.12
CA ARG A 205 2.54 -9.39 -7.38
C ARG A 205 3.32 -8.09 -7.32
N SER A 206 3.08 -7.32 -6.27
CA SER A 206 3.75 -6.04 -6.06
C SER A 206 4.06 -5.82 -4.60
N VAL A 207 5.17 -5.13 -4.37
CA VAL A 207 5.68 -4.77 -3.06
C VAL A 207 5.99 -3.29 -3.11
N PHE A 208 5.40 -2.48 -2.23
CA PHE A 208 5.61 -1.04 -2.27
C PHE A 208 5.65 -0.42 -0.88
N ASN A 209 6.33 0.71 -0.78
CA ASN A 209 6.32 1.58 0.38
C ASN A 209 5.97 3.01 -0.07
N HIS A 210 6.27 4.00 0.76
CA HIS A 210 6.02 5.42 0.46
C HIS A 210 6.91 6.01 -0.65
N SER A 211 8.00 5.34 -1.04
CA SER A 211 9.01 5.85 -1.98
C SER A 211 9.25 4.96 -3.20
N THR A 212 9.06 3.65 -3.07
CA THR A 212 9.45 2.64 -4.06
C THR A 212 8.34 1.64 -4.28
N LEU A 213 8.22 1.16 -5.53
CA LEU A 213 7.33 0.09 -5.94
C LEU A 213 8.16 -0.94 -6.71
N PHE A 214 8.05 -2.20 -6.29
CA PHE A 214 8.63 -3.37 -6.93
C PHE A 214 7.50 -4.24 -7.47
N VAL A 215 7.72 -4.78 -8.67
CA VAL A 215 6.78 -5.69 -9.32
C VAL A 215 7.48 -7.02 -9.55
N SER A 216 6.83 -8.11 -9.14
CA SER A 216 7.39 -9.44 -9.30
C SER A 216 7.53 -9.80 -10.77
N ARG A 217 8.68 -10.38 -11.12
CA ARG A 217 8.94 -10.99 -12.42
C ARG A 217 8.77 -12.51 -12.43
N GLN A 218 8.41 -13.09 -11.28
CA GLN A 218 8.39 -14.54 -11.11
C GLN A 218 7.06 -15.18 -11.54
N PRO A 219 7.10 -16.41 -12.08
CA PRO A 219 5.91 -17.15 -12.48
C PRO A 219 5.09 -17.68 -11.30
N PHE A 220 3.81 -17.92 -11.54
CA PHE A 220 2.70 -18.11 -10.59
C PHE A 220 2.77 -19.27 -9.56
N ALA A 221 3.88 -19.99 -9.41
CA ALA A 221 3.86 -21.32 -8.77
C ALA A 221 4.83 -21.57 -7.60
N ALA A 222 5.63 -20.59 -7.14
CA ALA A 222 6.60 -20.88 -6.07
C ALA A 222 6.85 -19.69 -5.11
N PRO A 223 5.96 -19.47 -4.11
CA PRO A 223 6.16 -18.47 -3.06
C PRO A 223 7.42 -18.73 -2.22
N THR A 224 7.82 -20.01 -2.12
CA THR A 224 9.03 -20.45 -1.43
C THR A 224 10.32 -20.13 -2.18
N GLN A 225 10.22 -19.68 -3.44
CA GLN A 225 11.35 -19.28 -4.28
C GLN A 225 11.35 -17.77 -4.57
N ILE A 226 10.58 -16.97 -3.81
CA ILE A 226 10.64 -15.51 -3.95
C ILE A 226 12.05 -15.05 -3.55
N VAL A 227 12.84 -14.73 -4.56
CA VAL A 227 14.16 -14.13 -4.39
C VAL A 227 13.90 -12.66 -4.11
N HIS A 228 14.06 -12.26 -2.85
CA HIS A 228 13.94 -10.88 -2.40
C HIS A 228 15.23 -10.10 -2.70
N ASP A 229 15.65 -10.11 -3.96
CA ASP A 229 16.69 -9.19 -4.42
C ASP A 229 16.01 -7.86 -4.74
N LEU A 230 16.11 -6.93 -3.79
CA LEU A 230 15.55 -5.57 -3.91
C LEU A 230 16.65 -4.56 -4.20
N ASP A 231 17.82 -5.04 -4.64
CA ASP A 231 18.98 -4.25 -5.00
C ASP A 231 18.96 -4.02 -6.53
N ASP A 232 18.04 -3.19 -7.03
CA ASP A 232 18.07 -2.54 -8.35
C ASP A 232 17.58 -1.09 -8.25
#